data_AF-A0A2N3BXA9-F1
#
_entry.id   AF-A0A2N3BXA9-F1
#
_cell.length_a   1.000
_cell.length_b   1.000
_cell.length_c   1.000
_cell.angle_alpha   90.00
_cell.angle_beta   90.00
_cell.angle_gamma   90.00
#
_symmetry.space_group_name_H-M   'P 1'
#
loop_
_entity.id
_entity.type
_entity.pdbx_description
1 polymer ?
#
loop_
_entity_poly.entity_id
_entity_poly.type
_entity_poly.pdbx_seq_one_letter_code
_entity_poly.pdbx_strand_id
1 'polypeptide(L)'
;EFRRRVEQLQHGVIAHQLCRPVWARWLETAVLSGALDLPDFTRSPARYRPVNWIPPRWDWVDPLKDIQAQVLAMEAGIISRRKVVEATGYDVEEIDRENAADAARAGDMGLTYRTSPGETQGARATPARRPDTDATVITEQE
;
A
#
# COMPACT_ATOMS: atom_id res chain seq x y z
N GLU A 1 2.55 21.25 -3.87
CA GLU A 1 2.81 21.68 -5.27
C GLU A 1 3.88 20.84 -5.98
N PHE A 2 5.11 20.73 -5.46
CA PHE A 2 6.18 19.98 -6.12
C PHE A 2 5.83 18.51 -6.40
N ARG A 3 5.40 17.75 -5.38
CA ARG A 3 5.00 16.34 -5.52
C ARG A 3 3.92 16.13 -6.60
N ARG A 4 2.85 16.94 -6.56
CA ARG A 4 1.78 16.93 -7.58
C ARG A 4 2.30 17.14 -9.00
N ARG A 5 3.24 18.07 -9.21
CA ARG A 5 3.84 18.31 -10.53
C ARG A 5 4.69 17.14 -11.00
N VAL A 6 5.47 16.54 -10.09
CA VAL A 6 6.28 15.37 -10.41
C VAL A 6 5.40 14.15 -10.70
N GLU A 7 4.35 13.92 -9.94
CA GLU A 7 3.37 12.84 -10.20
C GLU A 7 2.70 13.03 -11.56
N GLN A 8 2.29 14.24 -11.91
CA GLN A 8 1.75 14.55 -13.25
C GLN A 8 2.77 14.27 -14.36
N LEU A 9 4.05 14.59 -14.15
CA LEU A 9 5.10 14.29 -15.11
C LEU A 9 5.37 12.78 -15.20
N GLN A 10 5.43 12.07 -14.07
CA GLN A 10 5.67 10.63 -14.01
C GLN A 10 4.55 9.85 -14.71
N HIS A 11 3.30 10.08 -14.31
CA HIS A 11 2.16 9.36 -14.87
C HIS A 11 1.79 9.88 -16.26
N GLY A 12 1.77 11.19 -16.47
CA GLY A 12 1.31 11.81 -17.72
C GLY A 12 2.33 11.77 -18.85
N VAL A 13 3.63 11.84 -18.55
CA VAL A 13 4.68 11.96 -19.56
C VAL A 13 5.62 10.77 -19.55
N ILE A 14 6.26 10.46 -18.43
CA ILE A 14 7.28 9.39 -18.39
C ILE A 14 6.67 8.03 -18.69
N ALA A 15 5.61 7.64 -17.98
CA ALA A 15 4.95 6.35 -18.20
C ALA A 15 4.40 6.23 -19.63
N HIS A 16 3.77 7.29 -20.15
CA HIS A 16 3.12 7.25 -21.46
C HIS A 16 4.07 7.41 -22.65
N GLN A 17 5.03 8.32 -22.57
CA GLN A 17 5.89 8.67 -23.70
C GLN A 17 7.22 7.91 -23.71
N LEU A 18 7.71 7.44 -22.55
CA LEU A 18 8.97 6.71 -22.48
C LEU A 18 8.73 5.22 -22.19
N CYS A 19 8.08 4.92 -21.07
CA CYS A 19 7.99 3.54 -20.60
C CYS A 19 7.14 2.65 -21.52
N ARG A 20 5.97 3.14 -21.98
CA ARG A 20 5.11 2.39 -22.92
C ARG A 20 5.78 2.01 -24.25
N PRO A 21 6.42 2.93 -25.01
CA PRO A 21 7.06 2.55 -26.27
C PRO A 21 8.28 1.66 -26.05
N VAL A 22 9.05 1.88 -24.98
CA VAL A 22 10.18 1.02 -24.62
C VAL A 22 9.70 -0.40 -24.30
N TRP A 23 8.64 -0.53 -23.48
CA TRP A 23 8.02 -1.82 -23.18
C TRP A 23 7.53 -2.54 -24.42
N ALA A 24 6.81 -1.84 -25.30
CA ALA A 24 6.28 -2.44 -26.52
C ALA A 24 7.40 -2.96 -27.43
N ARG A 25 8.49 -2.20 -27.58
CA ARG A 25 9.66 -2.61 -28.37
C ARG A 25 10.39 -3.77 -27.74
N TRP A 26 10.65 -3.71 -26.43
CA TRP A 26 11.29 -4.81 -25.71
C TRP A 26 10.50 -6.11 -25.83
N LEU A 27 9.18 -6.05 -25.64
CA LEU A 27 8.29 -7.22 -25.74
C LEU A 27 8.31 -7.83 -27.14
N GLU A 28 8.23 -7.00 -28.18
CA GLU A 28 8.32 -7.45 -29.57
C GLU A 28 9.68 -8.10 -29.86
N THR A 29 10.78 -7.48 -29.43
CA THR A 29 12.13 -8.03 -29.63
C THR A 29 12.33 -9.33 -28.86
N ALA A 30 11.82 -9.45 -27.63
CA ALA A 30 11.94 -10.65 -26.81
C ALA A 30 11.16 -11.85 -27.38
N VAL A 31 10.02 -11.60 -28.03
CA VAL A 31 9.28 -12.64 -28.76
C VAL A 31 10.02 -13.03 -30.05
N LEU A 32 10.51 -12.04 -30.81
CA LEU A 32 11.23 -12.30 -32.06
C LEU A 32 12.57 -13.03 -31.86
N SER A 33 13.24 -12.79 -30.73
CA SER A 33 14.47 -13.51 -30.37
C SER A 33 14.23 -14.90 -29.80
N GLY A 34 12.97 -15.27 -29.53
CA GLY A 34 12.60 -16.54 -28.89
C GLY A 34 12.89 -16.59 -27.39
N ALA A 35 13.24 -15.46 -26.75
CA ALA A 35 13.43 -15.39 -25.30
C ALA A 35 12.11 -15.47 -24.51
N LEU A 36 10.99 -15.06 -25.14
CA LEU A 36 9.64 -15.22 -24.63
C LEU A 36 8.78 -15.98 -25.63
N ASP A 37 8.17 -17.09 -25.18
CA ASP A 37 7.16 -17.81 -25.95
C ASP A 37 5.76 -17.30 -25.55
N LEU A 38 5.17 -16.48 -26.42
CA LEU A 38 3.84 -15.92 -26.24
C LEU A 38 2.92 -16.40 -27.37
N PRO A 39 2.00 -17.35 -27.10
CA PRO A 39 1.07 -17.87 -28.08
C PRO A 39 0.24 -16.75 -28.71
N ASP A 40 0.07 -16.80 -30.03
CA ASP A 40 -0.69 -15.84 -30.83
C ASP A 40 -0.25 -14.37 -30.69
N PHE A 41 0.97 -14.09 -30.20
CA PHE A 41 1.46 -12.71 -30.04
C PHE A 41 1.40 -11.92 -31.35
N THR A 42 1.77 -12.52 -32.48
CA THR A 42 1.72 -11.89 -33.81
C THR A 42 0.30 -11.55 -34.27
N ARG A 43 -0.70 -12.35 -33.85
CA ARG A 43 -2.12 -12.15 -34.21
C ARG A 43 -2.82 -11.20 -33.25
N SER A 44 -2.40 -11.13 -31.99
CA SER A 44 -3.03 -10.27 -30.97
C SER A 44 -2.01 -9.68 -29.98
N PRO A 45 -1.12 -8.77 -30.42
CA PRO A 45 -0.14 -8.14 -29.53
C PRO A 45 -0.80 -7.34 -28.39
N ALA A 46 -1.99 -6.81 -28.64
CA ALA A 46 -2.74 -6.00 -27.67
C ALA A 46 -3.11 -6.77 -26.39
N ARG A 47 -3.12 -8.11 -26.40
CA ARG A 47 -3.39 -8.92 -25.21
C ARG A 47 -2.27 -8.85 -24.17
N TYR A 48 -1.02 -8.73 -24.62
CA TYR A 48 0.18 -8.83 -23.78
C TYR A 48 0.81 -7.47 -23.49
N ARG A 49 0.30 -6.39 -24.11
CA ARG A 49 0.75 -5.02 -23.92
C ARG A 49 0.26 -4.31 -22.65
N PRO A 50 -0.86 -4.66 -21.99
CA PRO A 50 -1.27 -4.01 -20.75
C PRO A 50 -0.19 -4.19 -19.68
N VAL A 51 0.31 -3.06 -19.17
CA VAL A 51 1.34 -3.01 -18.11
C VAL A 51 0.93 -1.95 -17.10
N ASN A 52 1.09 -2.26 -15.82
CA ASN A 52 0.89 -1.32 -14.73
C ASN A 52 2.23 -0.68 -14.38
N TRP A 53 2.30 0.65 -14.42
CA TRP A 53 3.52 1.39 -14.06
C TRP A 53 3.41 1.86 -12.62
N ILE A 54 4.24 1.27 -11.76
CA ILE A 54 4.26 1.59 -10.33
C ILE A 54 5.47 2.52 -10.09
N PRO A 55 5.25 3.84 -9.88
CA PRO A 55 6.34 4.75 -9.58
C PRO A 55 6.90 4.50 -8.18
N PRO A 56 8.17 4.88 -7.92
CA PRO A 56 8.75 4.78 -6.59
C PRO A 56 7.96 5.64 -5.60
N ARG A 57 7.79 5.11 -4.39
CA ARG A 57 7.09 5.77 -3.29
C ARG A 57 7.79 7.06 -2.91
N TRP A 58 7.01 8.10 -2.62
CA TRP A 58 7.53 9.25 -1.89
C TRP A 58 7.60 8.91 -0.40
N ASP A 59 8.71 9.21 0.25
CA ASP A 59 8.78 9.08 1.70
C ASP A 59 7.72 9.97 2.36
N TRP A 60 7.01 9.37 3.33
CA TRP A 60 5.87 9.96 4.01
C TRP A 60 6.30 11.10 4.92
N VAL A 61 5.49 12.15 5.03
CA VAL A 61 5.73 13.25 5.98
C VAL A 61 5.30 12.84 7.39
N ASP A 62 4.23 12.03 7.50
CA ASP A 62 3.77 11.40 8.75
C ASP A 62 3.26 9.97 8.41
N PRO A 63 4.11 8.94 8.54
CA PRO A 63 3.79 7.59 8.08
C PRO A 63 2.58 6.97 8.80
N LEU A 64 2.31 7.38 10.04
CA LEU A 64 1.22 6.80 10.83
C LEU A 64 -0.15 7.23 10.30
N LYS A 65 -0.33 8.52 10.04
CA LYS A 65 -1.62 9.06 9.57
C LYS A 65 -1.97 8.55 8.17
N ASP A 66 -0.98 8.43 7.29
CA ASP A 66 -1.20 7.95 5.93
C ASP A 66 -1.58 6.47 5.88
N ILE A 67 -0.96 5.62 6.73
CA ILE A 67 -1.36 4.21 6.87
C ILE A 67 -2.79 4.11 7.43
N GLN A 68 -3.12 4.90 8.46
CA GLN A 68 -4.46 4.92 9.03
C GLN A 68 -5.51 5.36 7.99
N ALA A 69 -5.22 6.36 7.17
CA ALA A 69 -6.10 6.78 6.09
C ALA A 69 -6.31 5.69 5.04
N GLN A 70 -5.26 4.92 4.70
CA GLN A 70 -5.37 3.79 3.77
C GLN A 70 -6.19 2.63 4.34
N VAL A 71 -6.00 2.29 5.62
CA VAL A 71 -6.83 1.28 6.32
C VAL A 71 -8.30 1.71 6.31
N LEU A 72 -8.58 2.96 6.69
CA LEU A 72 -9.94 3.50 6.70
C LEU A 72 -10.58 3.52 5.31
N ALA A 73 -9.82 3.88 4.27
CA ALA A 73 -10.31 3.86 2.90
C ALA A 73 -10.59 2.43 2.39
N MET A 74 -9.85 1.44 2.89
CA MET A 74 -10.08 0.03 2.60
C MET A 74 -11.33 -0.49 3.31
N GLU A 75 -11.49 -0.19 4.59
CA GLU A 75 -12.69 -0.50 5.38
C GLU A 75 -13.95 0.14 4.77
N ALA A 76 -13.82 1.38 4.27
CA ALA A 76 -14.89 2.09 3.57
C ALA A 76 -15.16 1.58 2.14
N GLY A 77 -14.38 0.62 1.63
CA GLY A 77 -14.52 0.07 0.27
C GLY A 77 -14.13 1.02 -0.86
N ILE A 78 -13.44 2.13 -0.55
CA ILE A 78 -13.00 3.13 -1.54
C ILE A 78 -11.78 2.62 -2.31
N ILE A 79 -10.89 1.89 -1.63
CA ILE A 79 -9.68 1.31 -2.22
C ILE A 79 -9.58 -0.18 -1.88
N SER A 80 -9.00 -0.97 -2.80
CA SER A 80 -8.73 -2.38 -2.55
C SER A 80 -7.34 -2.57 -1.93
N ARG A 81 -7.16 -3.66 -1.18
CA ARG A 81 -5.85 -4.07 -0.66
C ARG A 81 -4.79 -4.16 -1.76
N ARG A 82 -5.15 -4.70 -2.93
CA ARG A 82 -4.27 -4.74 -4.10
C ARG A 82 -3.76 -3.35 -4.47
N LYS A 83 -4.63 -2.35 -4.57
CA LYS A 83 -4.23 -0.97 -4.90
C LYS A 83 -3.31 -0.37 -3.84
N VAL A 84 -3.54 -0.67 -2.56
CA VAL A 84 -2.67 -0.21 -1.45
C VAL A 84 -1.28 -0.83 -1.57
N VAL A 85 -1.20 -2.14 -1.78
CA VAL A 85 0.08 -2.85 -1.94
C VAL A 85 0.84 -2.39 -3.19
N GLU A 86 0.14 -2.27 -4.32
CA GLU A 86 0.70 -1.75 -5.57
C GLU A 86 1.20 -0.31 -5.40
N ALA A 87 0.46 0.56 -4.70
CA ALA A 87 0.93 1.92 -4.39
C ALA A 87 2.20 1.94 -3.53
N THR A 88 2.49 0.83 -2.85
CA THR A 88 3.69 0.63 -2.05
C THR A 88 4.87 0.16 -2.90
N GLY A 89 4.71 -0.18 -4.18
CA GLY A 89 5.82 -0.65 -5.03
C GLY A 89 5.96 -2.16 -5.13
N TYR A 90 5.08 -2.92 -4.49
CA TYR A 90 5.20 -4.38 -4.36
C TYR A 90 4.06 -5.10 -5.09
N ASP A 91 4.31 -6.35 -5.47
CA ASP A 91 3.27 -7.24 -6.01
C ASP A 91 2.44 -7.84 -4.87
N VAL A 92 1.11 -7.75 -4.99
CA VAL A 92 0.19 -8.31 -4.01
C VAL A 92 0.28 -9.84 -3.93
N GLU A 93 0.56 -10.52 -5.04
CA GLU A 93 0.64 -11.98 -5.06
C GLU A 93 1.90 -12.49 -4.34
N GLU A 94 2.98 -11.72 -4.41
CA GLU A 94 4.20 -11.97 -3.64
C GLU A 94 3.95 -11.79 -2.14
N ILE A 95 3.37 -10.65 -1.74
CA ILE A 95 3.03 -10.38 -0.33
C ILE A 95 2.06 -11.43 0.23
N ASP A 96 1.10 -11.91 -0.56
CA ASP A 96 0.17 -12.95 -0.12
C ASP A 96 0.88 -14.28 0.14
N ARG A 97 1.84 -14.63 -0.72
CA ARG A 97 2.67 -15.82 -0.55
C ARG A 97 3.55 -15.73 0.70
N GLU A 98 4.16 -14.57 0.93
CA GLU A 98 4.97 -14.29 2.12
C GLU A 98 4.12 -14.37 3.39
N ASN A 99 2.97 -13.69 3.42
CA ASN A 99 2.07 -13.73 4.57
C ASN A 99 1.59 -15.15 4.89
N ALA A 100 1.30 -15.97 3.87
CA ALA A 100 0.92 -17.36 4.06
C ALA A 100 2.06 -18.20 4.66
N ALA A 101 3.28 -18.03 4.15
CA ALA A 101 4.46 -18.70 4.69
C ALA A 101 4.75 -18.25 6.14
N ASP A 102 4.61 -16.97 6.42
CA ASP A 102 4.81 -16.38 7.75
C ASP A 102 3.75 -16.86 8.75
N ALA A 103 2.49 -16.94 8.33
CA ALA A 103 1.41 -17.49 9.15
C ALA A 103 1.64 -18.97 9.49
N ALA A 104 2.10 -19.78 8.52
CA ALA A 104 2.46 -21.18 8.76
C ALA A 104 3.61 -21.30 9.77
N ARG A 105 4.70 -20.55 9.54
CA ARG A 105 5.86 -20.53 10.46
C ARG A 105 5.48 -20.04 11.86
N ALA A 106 4.63 -19.02 11.96
CA ALA A 106 4.14 -18.51 13.23
C ALA A 106 3.31 -19.57 13.98
N GLY A 107 2.46 -20.32 13.26
CA GLY A 107 1.73 -21.46 13.80
C GLY A 107 2.68 -22.54 14.33
N ASP A 108 3.69 -22.92 13.54
CA ASP A 108 4.67 -23.94 13.92
C ASP A 108 5.50 -23.54 15.15
N MET A 109 5.84 -22.25 15.26
CA MET A 109 6.61 -21.69 16.38
C MET A 109 5.75 -21.25 17.58
N GLY A 110 4.43 -21.36 17.50
CA GLY A 110 3.51 -20.88 18.54
C GLY A 110 3.56 -19.36 18.76
N LEU A 111 3.98 -18.59 17.74
CA LEU A 111 4.10 -17.14 17.81
C LEU A 111 2.76 -16.48 17.49
N THR A 112 2.29 -15.62 18.39
CA THR A 112 1.04 -14.88 18.20
C THR A 112 1.33 -13.44 17.78
N TYR A 113 1.19 -13.17 16.48
CA TYR A 113 1.20 -11.81 15.96
C TYR A 113 -0.24 -11.29 15.94
N ARG A 114 -0.51 -10.15 16.58
CA ARG A 114 -1.81 -9.48 16.47
C ARG A 114 -1.90 -8.78 15.12
N THR A 115 -2.29 -9.53 14.10
CA THR A 115 -2.57 -9.04 12.75
C THR A 115 -3.95 -9.52 12.32
N SER A 116 -4.98 -9.14 13.07
CA SER A 116 -6.37 -9.33 12.65
C SER A 116 -6.87 -8.06 11.97
N PRO A 117 -7.29 -8.11 10.69
CA PRO A 117 -7.85 -6.96 9.97
C PRO A 117 -9.13 -6.36 10.58
N GLY A 118 -9.72 -7.03 11.58
CA GLY A 118 -10.91 -6.56 12.30
C GLY A 118 -10.66 -6.07 13.73
N GLU A 119 -9.43 -6.18 14.23
CA GLU A 119 -9.04 -5.58 15.52
C GLU A 119 -8.33 -4.24 15.25
N THR A 120 -9.04 -3.33 14.59
CA THR A 120 -8.66 -1.91 14.58
C THR A 120 -8.66 -1.48 16.04
N GLN A 121 -7.46 -1.31 16.60
CA GLN A 121 -7.29 -0.69 17.90
C GLN A 121 -7.79 0.74 17.76
N GLY A 122 -9.09 0.91 18.05
CA GLY A 122 -9.70 2.20 18.28
C GLY A 122 -8.74 2.99 19.14
N ALA A 123 -8.43 4.20 18.66
CA ALA A 123 -7.54 5.16 19.26
C ALA A 123 -7.43 4.90 20.76
N ARG A 124 -6.21 4.64 21.27
CA ARG A 124 -5.98 4.68 22.72
C ARG A 124 -6.60 5.97 23.20
N ALA A 125 -7.77 5.87 23.83
CA ALA A 125 -8.37 6.97 24.54
C ALA A 125 -7.36 7.25 25.64
N THR A 126 -6.58 8.31 25.46
CA THR A 126 -5.82 8.92 26.53
C THR A 126 -6.80 9.00 27.71
N PRO A 127 -6.53 8.34 28.86
CA PRO A 127 -7.42 8.45 29.98
C PRO A 127 -7.47 9.93 30.34
N ALA A 128 -8.63 10.55 30.12
CA ALA A 128 -8.89 11.89 30.58
C ALA A 128 -8.86 11.83 32.10
N ARG A 129 -7.69 12.11 32.68
CA ARG A 129 -7.58 12.40 34.11
C ARG A 129 -8.44 13.64 34.33
N ARG A 130 -9.68 13.42 34.79
CA ARG A 130 -10.54 14.47 35.32
C ARG A 130 -9.75 15.11 36.47
N PRO A 131 -9.46 16.42 36.45
CA PRO A 131 -8.86 17.06 37.59
C PRO A 131 -9.85 16.93 38.75
N ASP A 132 -9.39 16.29 39.82
CA ASP A 132 -10.14 16.17 41.06
C ASP A 132 -10.07 17.54 41.73
N THR A 133 -11.10 18.36 41.52
CA THR A 133 -11.31 19.57 42.32
C THR A 133 -12.03 19.13 43.58
N ASP A 134 -11.30 18.44 44.46
CA ASP A 134 -11.75 18.26 45.83
C ASP A 134 -11.54 19.59 46.56
N ALA A 135 -12.67 20.12 47.00
CA ALA A 135 -12.80 21.37 47.69
C ALA A 135 -12.07 21.31 49.02
N THR A 136 -10.99 22.07 49.14
CA THR A 136 -10.45 22.49 50.43
C THR A 136 -11.45 23.47 51.06
N VAL A 137 -12.51 22.92 51.67
CA VAL A 137 -13.30 23.60 52.69
C VAL A 137 -12.46 23.54 53.97
N ILE A 138 -11.69 24.59 54.24
CA ILE A 138 -11.23 24.87 55.61
C ILE A 138 -12.21 25.90 56.15
N THR A 139 -13.23 25.40 56.83
CA THR A 139 -14.02 26.18 57.76
C THR A 139 -13.16 26.44 59.00
N GLU A 140 -13.20 27.69 59.47
CA GLU A 140 -12.66 28.19 60.76
C GLU A 140 -12.95 27.25 61.93
N GLN A 141 -12.06 27.25 62.95
CA GLN A 141 -12.20 27.41 64.42
C GLN A 141 -10.80 27.04 65.00
N GLU A 142 -10.10 27.77 65.87
CA GLU A 142 -10.45 28.62 67.04
C GLU A 142 -9.28 29.62 67.28
#